data_AF-X1TNC9-F1
#
_entry.id   AF-X1TNC9-F1
#
_cell.length_a   1.000
_cell.length_b   1.000
_cell.length_c   1.000
_cell.angle_alpha   90.00
_cell.angle_beta   90.00
_cell.angle_gamma   90.00
#
_symmetry.space_group_name_H-M   'P 1'
#
loop_
_entity.id
_entity.type
_entity.pdbx_description
1 polymer ?
#
loop_
_entity_poly.entity_id
_entity_poly.type
_entity_poly.pdbx_seq_one_letter_code
_entity_poly.pdbx_strand_id
1 'polypeptide(L)'
;HGQWTDRRFDDRHDCPLVLTENEALNAYITDVQIDVNQNDLLGVWLADAPIVPIKGEIWTVYAEATGIVAVEKSWVNGEMAWTPDLPVGRYQIVGARCYLGSGGLFRFSFIGQYHRPGGICVHEQNLQEEKIFRVGNLGVWGEFDSINPPSFDVLCQLPAGTTGAYLRIDLIRVR
;
A
#
# COMPACT_ATOMS: atom_id res chain seq x y z
N HIS A 1 2.23 -19.08 -24.20
CA HIS A 1 3.59 -18.81 -23.69
C HIS A 1 3.93 -17.36 -23.97
N GLY A 2 3.57 -16.45 -23.07
CA GLY A 2 3.86 -15.02 -23.21
C GLY A 2 5.32 -14.75 -22.85
N GLN A 3 6.00 -13.96 -23.68
CA GLN A 3 7.35 -13.50 -23.40
C GLN A 3 7.31 -12.52 -22.22
N TRP A 4 8.02 -12.88 -21.16
CA TRP A 4 8.28 -12.00 -20.01
C TRP A 4 9.26 -10.93 -20.47
N THR A 5 8.75 -9.76 -20.83
CA THR A 5 9.60 -8.59 -21.07
C THR A 5 10.12 -8.10 -19.73
N ASP A 6 11.43 -7.86 -19.65
CA ASP A 6 12.17 -7.24 -18.55
C ASP A 6 11.60 -5.86 -18.21
N ARG A 7 10.47 -5.83 -17.50
CA ARG A 7 9.85 -4.64 -16.96
C ARG A 7 9.88 -4.75 -15.45
N ARG A 8 10.44 -3.72 -14.80
CA ARG A 8 10.43 -3.56 -13.34
C ARG A 8 9.00 -3.48 -12.75
N PHE A 9 7.98 -3.41 -13.60
CA PHE A 9 6.56 -3.39 -13.24
C PHE A 9 5.72 -3.99 -14.40
N ASP A 10 4.90 -5.02 -14.13
CA ASP A 10 3.89 -5.54 -15.05
C ASP A 10 2.50 -5.10 -14.55
N ASP A 11 2.06 -3.92 -15.00
CA ASP A 11 0.73 -3.41 -14.68
C ASP A 11 -0.30 -3.99 -15.67
N ARG A 12 -1.24 -4.76 -15.12
CA ARG A 12 -2.36 -5.35 -15.86
C ARG A 12 -3.71 -4.86 -15.37
N HIS A 13 -3.76 -3.70 -14.71
CA HIS A 13 -5.00 -3.12 -14.21
C HIS A 13 -6.09 -3.01 -15.30
N ASP A 14 -5.75 -2.51 -16.48
CA ASP A 14 -6.70 -2.29 -17.58
C ASP A 14 -7.02 -3.57 -18.37
N CYS A 15 -6.22 -4.63 -18.17
CA CYS A 15 -6.40 -5.93 -18.80
C CYS A 15 -6.03 -7.04 -17.81
N PRO A 16 -6.85 -7.26 -16.77
CA PRO A 16 -6.49 -8.13 -15.66
C PRO A 16 -6.35 -9.57 -16.15
N LEU A 17 -5.28 -10.22 -15.71
CA LEU A 17 -5.12 -11.66 -15.90
C LEU A 17 -6.10 -12.37 -14.97
N VAL A 18 -7.05 -13.11 -15.55
CA VAL A 18 -7.97 -13.94 -14.77
C VAL A 18 -7.19 -15.15 -14.25
N LEU A 19 -7.11 -15.27 -12.94
CA LEU A 19 -6.49 -16.40 -12.26
C LEU A 19 -7.55 -17.43 -11.90
N THR A 20 -7.17 -18.71 -11.96
CA THR A 20 -8.01 -19.80 -11.46
C THR A 20 -7.73 -20.03 -9.97
N GLU A 21 -8.73 -20.49 -9.23
CA GLU A 21 -8.53 -20.89 -7.84
C GLU A 21 -7.41 -21.95 -7.74
N ASN A 22 -6.48 -21.76 -6.81
CA ASN A 22 -5.26 -22.57 -6.62
C ASN A 22 -4.23 -22.51 -7.76
N GLU A 23 -4.30 -21.51 -8.64
CA GLU A 23 -3.25 -21.26 -9.63
C GLU A 23 -1.97 -20.75 -8.96
N ALA A 24 -0.82 -21.27 -9.40
CA ALA A 24 0.48 -20.88 -8.86
C ALA A 24 0.93 -19.50 -9.40
N LEU A 25 1.21 -18.57 -8.49
CA LEU A 25 1.83 -17.29 -8.81
C LEU A 25 3.36 -17.45 -8.76
N ASN A 26 3.99 -17.43 -9.94
CA ASN A 26 5.44 -17.51 -10.07
C ASN A 26 5.99 -16.15 -10.51
N ALA A 27 7.07 -15.72 -9.87
CA ALA A 27 7.83 -14.56 -10.28
C ALA A 27 9.31 -14.90 -10.31
N TYR A 28 10.01 -14.32 -11.28
CA TYR A 28 11.45 -14.48 -11.43
C TYR A 28 12.10 -13.11 -11.24
N ILE A 29 13.03 -13.04 -10.29
CA ILE A 29 13.79 -11.82 -10.00
C ILE A 29 15.27 -12.16 -10.26
N THR A 30 15.93 -11.32 -11.05
CA THR A 30 17.37 -11.42 -11.27
C THR A 30 18.06 -10.20 -10.69
N ASP A 31 19.02 -10.45 -9.82
CA ASP A 31 19.98 -9.46 -9.39
C ASP A 31 21.38 -9.92 -9.80
N VAL A 32 22.20 -8.97 -10.25
CA VAL A 32 23.59 -9.18 -10.70
C VAL A 32 24.57 -8.82 -9.58
N GLN A 33 24.10 -8.19 -8.50
CA GLN A 33 24.94 -7.89 -7.34
C GLN A 33 25.06 -9.09 -6.39
N ILE A 34 26.26 -9.33 -5.88
CA ILE A 34 26.54 -10.29 -4.81
C ILE A 34 27.03 -9.47 -3.61
N ASP A 35 26.12 -8.74 -2.98
CA ASP A 35 26.42 -7.98 -1.76
C ASP A 35 25.38 -8.25 -0.65
N VAL A 36 25.62 -7.71 0.54
CA VAL A 36 24.72 -7.87 1.70
C VAL A 36 23.48 -6.97 1.66
N ASN A 37 23.27 -6.20 0.59
CA ASN A 37 22.18 -5.23 0.41
C ASN A 37 21.20 -5.65 -0.70
N GLN A 38 21.12 -6.94 -1.03
CA GLN A 38 20.08 -7.44 -1.93
C GLN A 38 18.69 -7.24 -1.29
N ASN A 39 17.97 -6.25 -1.82
CA ASN A 39 16.68 -5.77 -1.30
C ASN A 39 15.54 -5.98 -2.30
N ASP A 40 15.62 -7.04 -3.09
CA ASP A 40 14.57 -7.39 -4.03
C ASP A 40 13.23 -7.58 -3.30
N LEU A 41 12.23 -6.87 -3.79
CA LEU A 41 10.89 -6.90 -3.24
C LEU A 41 9.88 -7.05 -4.37
N LEU A 42 8.98 -8.01 -4.21
CA LEU A 42 7.84 -8.21 -5.09
C LEU A 42 6.55 -7.98 -4.32
N GLY A 43 5.71 -7.08 -4.84
CA GLY A 43 4.32 -6.93 -4.44
C GLY A 43 3.40 -7.46 -5.53
N VAL A 44 2.32 -8.12 -5.13
CA VAL A 44 1.25 -8.55 -6.04
C VAL A 44 -0.08 -8.04 -5.49
N TRP A 45 -0.83 -7.32 -6.32
CA TRP A 45 -2.17 -6.86 -6.01
C TRP A 45 -3.18 -7.73 -6.72
N LEU A 46 -4.06 -8.34 -5.94
CA LEU A 46 -5.12 -9.22 -6.43
C LEU A 46 -6.47 -8.54 -6.16
N ALA A 47 -7.41 -8.75 -7.07
CA ALA A 47 -8.78 -8.31 -6.93
C ALA A 47 -9.71 -9.42 -7.43
N ASP A 48 -10.86 -9.57 -6.78
CA ASP A 48 -11.85 -10.61 -7.13
C ASP A 48 -12.59 -10.33 -8.44
N ALA A 49 -12.50 -9.09 -8.93
CA ALA A 49 -13.13 -8.63 -10.16
C ALA A 49 -12.29 -7.50 -10.79
N PRO A 50 -12.53 -7.16 -12.08
CA PRO A 50 -11.96 -5.97 -12.69
C PRO A 50 -12.18 -4.74 -11.81
N ILE A 51 -11.10 -4.02 -11.56
CA ILE A 51 -11.11 -2.87 -10.67
C ILE A 51 -11.89 -1.73 -11.33
N VAL A 52 -12.83 -1.15 -10.58
CA VAL A 52 -13.61 0.01 -11.02
C VAL A 52 -13.16 1.22 -10.20
N PRO A 53 -12.54 2.23 -10.83
CA PRO A 53 -12.16 3.45 -10.15
C PRO A 53 -13.37 4.14 -9.51
N ILE A 54 -13.22 4.55 -8.26
CA ILE A 54 -14.26 5.29 -7.54
C ILE A 54 -14.13 6.78 -7.85
N LYS A 55 -15.28 7.42 -8.07
CA LYS A 55 -15.41 8.85 -8.30
C LYS A 55 -16.30 9.46 -7.23
N GLY A 56 -16.05 10.71 -6.86
CA GLY A 56 -16.82 11.42 -5.85
C GLY A 56 -15.99 12.52 -5.21
N GLU A 57 -16.49 13.05 -4.09
CA GLU A 57 -15.74 13.98 -3.25
C GLU A 57 -14.69 13.20 -2.45
N ILE A 58 -13.49 13.10 -3.03
CA ILE A 58 -12.32 12.49 -2.41
C ILE A 58 -11.48 13.62 -1.83
N TRP A 59 -11.20 13.56 -0.53
CA TRP A 59 -10.21 14.42 0.10
C TRP A 59 -9.02 13.62 0.60
N THR A 60 -7.87 14.28 0.67
CA THR A 60 -6.66 13.68 1.23
C THR A 60 -6.44 14.22 2.64
N VAL A 61 -6.30 13.33 3.60
CA VAL A 61 -5.85 13.65 4.96
C VAL A 61 -4.41 13.18 5.15
N TYR A 62 -3.71 13.83 6.07
CA TYR A 62 -2.37 13.43 6.44
C TYR A 62 -2.43 12.56 7.68
N ALA A 63 -1.53 11.59 7.76
CA ALA A 63 -1.32 10.84 8.99
C ALA A 63 0.18 10.55 9.15
N GLU A 64 0.62 10.45 10.39
CA GLU A 64 2.00 10.10 10.71
C GLU A 64 1.98 8.81 11.51
N ALA A 65 2.75 7.82 11.08
CA ALA A 65 3.00 6.61 11.83
C ALA A 65 4.38 6.74 12.49
N THR A 66 4.42 6.77 13.83
CA THR A 66 5.67 6.91 14.58
C THR A 66 6.01 5.61 15.30
N GLY A 67 7.25 5.50 15.80
CA GLY A 67 7.67 4.33 16.58
C GLY A 67 7.87 3.05 15.76
N ILE A 68 8.00 3.15 14.43
CA ILE A 68 8.25 2.01 13.55
C ILE A 68 9.68 1.55 13.81
N VAL A 69 9.84 0.41 14.48
CA VAL A 69 11.14 -0.24 14.64
C VAL A 69 11.44 -1.00 13.35
N ALA A 70 12.14 -0.35 12.41
CA ALA A 70 12.40 -0.91 11.09
C ALA A 70 13.29 -2.16 11.17
N VAL A 71 12.66 -3.32 10.97
CA VAL A 71 13.32 -4.62 10.87
C VAL A 71 13.33 -5.05 9.42
N GLU A 72 14.50 -5.44 8.92
CA GLU A 72 14.68 -5.87 7.53
C GLU A 72 13.71 -7.00 7.16
N LYS A 73 13.12 -6.90 5.96
CA LYS A 73 12.24 -7.90 5.32
C LYS A 73 11.05 -8.32 6.20
N SER A 74 10.63 -7.43 7.10
CA SER A 74 9.59 -7.72 8.08
C SER A 74 8.48 -6.69 8.05
N TRP A 75 7.24 -7.17 8.24
CA TRP A 75 6.09 -6.31 8.47
C TRP A 75 6.14 -5.77 9.89
N VAL A 76 6.11 -4.45 10.02
CA VAL A 76 6.12 -3.75 11.30
C VAL A 76 4.88 -2.88 11.36
N ASN A 77 4.16 -2.95 12.48
CA ASN A 77 3.02 -2.09 12.71
C ASN A 77 3.50 -0.68 13.11
N GLY A 78 2.88 0.34 12.54
CA GLY A 78 3.08 1.73 12.93
C GLY A 78 1.81 2.29 13.57
N GLU A 79 1.94 2.88 14.76
CA GLU A 79 0.83 3.58 15.39
C GLU A 79 0.55 4.88 14.63
N MET A 80 -0.61 4.96 13.99
CA MET A 80 -0.98 6.04 13.09
C MET A 80 -1.75 7.14 13.83
N ALA A 81 -1.21 8.35 13.79
CA ALA A 81 -1.87 9.56 14.26
C ALA A 81 -2.37 10.37 13.06
N TRP A 82 -3.67 10.70 13.04
CA TRP A 82 -4.30 11.47 11.97
C TRP A 82 -4.10 12.97 12.17
N THR A 83 -3.97 13.73 11.08
CA THR A 83 -3.82 15.19 11.15
C THR A 83 -4.50 15.86 9.93
N PRO A 84 -5.57 16.65 10.12
CA PRO A 84 -6.31 16.87 11.38
C PRO A 84 -7.09 15.62 11.83
N ASP A 85 -7.61 15.65 13.05
CA ASP A 85 -8.53 14.62 13.53
C ASP A 85 -9.73 14.47 12.58
N LEU A 86 -10.12 13.22 12.34
CA LEU A 86 -11.27 12.92 11.51
C LEU A 86 -12.56 13.30 12.26
N PRO A 87 -13.48 14.07 11.65
CA PRO A 87 -14.81 14.27 12.21
C PRO A 87 -15.51 12.93 12.45
N VAL A 88 -16.44 12.88 13.41
CA VAL A 88 -17.22 11.67 13.65
C VAL A 88 -17.99 11.29 12.38
N GLY A 89 -17.80 10.06 11.93
CA GLY A 89 -18.40 9.57 10.70
C GLY A 89 -17.83 8.23 10.24
N ARG A 90 -18.30 7.81 9.07
CA ARG A 90 -17.84 6.58 8.42
C ARG A 90 -17.11 6.90 7.15
N TYR A 91 -15.94 6.31 6.99
CA TYR A 91 -15.00 6.65 5.93
C TYR A 91 -14.60 5.41 5.16
N GLN A 92 -14.40 5.59 3.86
CA GLN A 92 -13.76 4.62 3.00
C GLN A 92 -12.36 5.11 2.64
N ILE A 93 -11.36 4.25 2.79
CA ILE A 93 -10.05 4.48 2.19
C ILE A 93 -10.17 4.09 0.72
N VAL A 94 -9.86 5.03 -0.17
CA VAL A 94 -9.90 4.81 -1.64
C VAL A 94 -8.53 5.02 -2.29
N GLY A 95 -7.51 5.24 -1.48
CA GLY A 95 -6.15 5.42 -1.93
C GLY A 95 -5.28 5.87 -0.78
N ALA A 96 -3.98 5.65 -0.92
CA ALA A 96 -3.01 6.20 0.01
C ALA A 96 -1.63 6.29 -0.61
N ARG A 97 -0.80 7.13 0.00
CA ARG A 97 0.64 7.12 -0.15
C ARG A 97 1.28 6.93 1.21
N CYS A 98 2.36 6.16 1.24
CA CYS A 98 3.26 6.07 2.38
C CYS A 98 4.65 6.55 1.95
N TYR A 99 5.21 7.49 2.70
CA TYR A 99 6.60 7.92 2.57
C TYR A 99 7.41 7.34 3.71
N LEU A 100 8.39 6.50 3.39
CA LEU A 100 9.32 5.91 4.34
C LEU A 100 10.59 5.51 3.60
N GLY A 101 11.75 6.00 4.04
CA GLY A 101 13.04 5.66 3.43
C GLY A 101 13.28 4.15 3.42
N SER A 102 13.19 3.46 4.55
CA SER A 102 13.35 2.01 4.56
C SER A 102 12.14 1.22 4.01
N GLY A 103 11.09 1.89 3.54
CA GLY A 103 9.82 1.25 3.20
C GLY A 103 9.80 0.63 1.81
N GLY A 104 9.27 -0.59 1.71
CA GLY A 104 9.01 -1.25 0.44
C GLY A 104 7.52 -1.25 0.09
N LEU A 105 6.71 -1.96 0.88
CA LEU A 105 5.25 -2.03 0.73
C LEU A 105 4.58 -1.57 2.02
N PHE A 106 3.36 -1.07 1.92
CA PHE A 106 2.53 -0.77 3.09
C PHE A 106 1.13 -1.33 2.90
N ARG A 107 0.42 -1.55 4.02
CA ARG A 107 -0.96 -2.03 4.01
C ARG A 107 -1.76 -1.54 5.21
N PHE A 108 -3.07 -1.54 5.06
CA PHE A 108 -4.02 -1.28 6.14
C PHE A 108 -4.69 -2.56 6.60
N SER A 109 -4.91 -2.71 7.89
CA SER A 109 -5.70 -3.80 8.47
C SER A 109 -6.97 -3.25 9.09
N PHE A 110 -8.10 -3.58 8.49
CA PHE A 110 -9.42 -3.17 8.96
C PHE A 110 -9.96 -4.19 9.97
N ILE A 111 -10.70 -3.72 10.97
CA ILE A 111 -11.34 -4.60 11.95
C ILE A 111 -12.38 -5.46 11.23
N GLY A 112 -12.26 -6.79 11.40
CA GLY A 112 -13.21 -7.76 10.83
C GLY A 112 -13.02 -8.05 9.34
N GLN A 113 -11.98 -7.53 8.69
CA GLN A 113 -11.66 -7.87 7.30
C GLN A 113 -10.42 -8.76 7.22
N TYR A 114 -10.47 -9.71 6.28
CA TYR A 114 -9.34 -10.60 5.99
C TYR A 114 -8.27 -9.92 5.12
N HIS A 115 -8.71 -9.24 4.07
CA HIS A 115 -7.81 -8.57 3.13
C HIS A 115 -7.16 -7.33 3.74
N ARG A 116 -5.89 -7.12 3.41
CA ARG A 116 -5.10 -5.98 3.88
C ARG A 116 -4.61 -5.16 2.68
N PRO A 117 -5.46 -4.30 2.12
CA PRO A 117 -5.13 -3.51 0.94
C PRO A 117 -4.02 -2.50 1.25
N GLY A 118 -3.31 -2.07 0.22
CA GLY A 118 -2.13 -1.24 0.40
C GLY A 118 -1.46 -0.89 -0.91
N GLY A 119 -0.24 -0.38 -0.81
CA GLY A 119 0.52 0.09 -1.96
C GLY A 119 2.02 0.03 -1.75
N ILE A 120 2.74 0.67 -2.67
CA ILE A 120 4.19 0.77 -2.66
C ILE A 120 4.60 2.01 -1.85
N CYS A 121 5.63 1.88 -1.03
CA CYS A 121 6.21 3.01 -0.32
C CYS A 121 7.03 3.89 -1.28
N VAL A 122 7.04 5.19 -1.01
CA VAL A 122 7.91 6.14 -1.70
C VAL A 122 9.04 6.53 -0.74
N HIS A 123 10.28 6.47 -1.21
CA HIS A 123 11.46 6.67 -0.37
C HIS A 123 11.54 8.10 0.21
N GLU A 124 11.12 9.10 -0.58
CA GLU A 124 11.18 10.52 -0.21
C GLU A 124 9.97 11.31 -0.77
N GLN A 125 9.64 12.44 -0.15
CA GLN A 125 8.44 13.22 -0.50
C GLN A 125 8.48 13.92 -1.87
N ASN A 126 9.67 14.10 -2.43
CA ASN A 126 9.95 14.77 -3.70
C ASN A 126 10.09 13.81 -4.89
N LEU A 127 10.05 12.49 -4.66
CA LEU A 127 10.21 11.49 -5.72
C LEU A 127 8.90 11.21 -6.45
N GLN A 128 9.04 10.71 -7.69
CA GLN A 128 7.89 10.26 -8.47
C GLN A 128 7.17 9.10 -7.77
N GLU A 129 5.87 9.08 -8.00
CA GLU A 129 4.91 8.32 -7.23
C GLU A 129 4.00 7.55 -8.18
N GLU A 130 3.68 6.31 -7.82
CA GLU A 130 2.70 5.54 -8.56
C GLU A 130 1.30 6.09 -8.29
N LYS A 131 0.70 6.68 -9.34
CA LYS A 131 -0.61 7.34 -9.24
C LYS A 131 -1.75 6.34 -9.08
N ILE A 132 -1.51 5.07 -9.41
CA ILE A 132 -2.53 4.01 -9.33
C ILE A 132 -3.03 3.79 -7.89
N PHE A 133 -2.20 3.99 -6.87
CA PHE A 133 -2.60 3.82 -5.47
C PHE A 133 -3.37 5.02 -4.89
N ARG A 134 -3.72 6.02 -5.71
CA ARG A 134 -4.27 7.30 -5.25
C ARG A 134 -5.62 7.60 -5.87
N VAL A 135 -6.38 8.46 -5.19
CA VAL A 135 -7.58 9.15 -5.70
C VAL A 135 -8.63 8.18 -6.28
N GLY A 136 -8.84 7.03 -5.65
CA GLY A 136 -9.89 6.09 -6.04
C GLY A 136 -9.54 5.20 -7.23
N ASN A 137 -8.34 5.28 -7.79
CA ASN A 137 -7.96 4.52 -8.99
C ASN A 137 -8.04 3.00 -8.80
N LEU A 138 -7.79 2.49 -7.59
CA LEU A 138 -7.92 1.06 -7.25
C LEU A 138 -9.24 0.70 -6.56
N GLY A 139 -10.24 1.58 -6.62
CA GLY A 139 -11.53 1.37 -5.97
C GLY A 139 -11.47 1.58 -4.45
N VAL A 140 -12.42 0.97 -3.73
CA VAL A 140 -12.49 1.02 -2.26
C VAL A 140 -11.56 -0.03 -1.68
N TRP A 141 -10.64 0.39 -0.81
CA TRP A 141 -9.73 -0.49 -0.10
C TRP A 141 -10.43 -1.10 1.13
N GLY A 142 -11.14 -0.27 1.88
CA GLY A 142 -11.91 -0.70 3.03
C GLY A 142 -12.66 0.45 3.66
N GLU A 143 -13.58 0.11 4.57
CA GLU A 143 -14.44 1.05 5.27
C GLU A 143 -14.22 0.94 6.78
N PHE A 144 -14.23 2.08 7.46
CA PHE A 144 -14.04 2.15 8.90
C PHE A 144 -14.90 3.24 9.55
N ASP A 145 -15.07 3.13 10.86
CA ASP A 145 -15.70 4.15 11.69
C ASP A 145 -14.61 5.05 12.29
N SER A 146 -14.82 6.37 12.38
CA SER A 146 -13.81 7.31 12.89
C SER A 146 -13.22 6.92 14.24
N ILE A 147 -13.99 6.24 15.10
CA ILE A 147 -13.54 5.81 16.43
C ILE A 147 -12.72 4.51 16.41
N ASN A 148 -12.77 3.78 15.30
CA ASN A 148 -12.09 2.50 15.09
C ASN A 148 -11.33 2.55 13.75
N PRO A 149 -10.29 3.40 13.62
CA PRO A 149 -9.50 3.47 12.39
C PRO A 149 -8.76 2.15 12.12
N PRO A 150 -8.44 1.84 10.85
CA PRO A 150 -7.62 0.69 10.53
C PRO A 150 -6.21 0.86 11.09
N SER A 151 -5.54 -0.25 11.40
CA SER A 151 -4.11 -0.22 11.71
C SER A 151 -3.29 -0.15 10.42
N PHE A 152 -2.04 0.31 10.56
CA PHE A 152 -1.09 0.47 9.46
C PHE A 152 0.11 -0.44 9.67
N ASP A 153 0.47 -1.22 8.66
CA ASP A 153 1.71 -1.99 8.62
C ASP A 153 2.58 -1.54 7.44
N VAL A 154 3.89 -1.57 7.64
CA VAL A 154 4.88 -1.34 6.58
C VAL A 154 5.88 -2.50 6.54
N LEU A 155 6.24 -2.91 5.33
CA LEU A 155 7.30 -3.86 5.07
C LEU A 155 8.60 -3.07 4.87
N CYS A 156 9.52 -3.17 5.83
CA CYS A 156 10.81 -2.48 5.75
C CYS A 156 11.79 -3.31 4.92
N GLN A 157 12.41 -2.72 3.90
CA GLN A 157 13.45 -3.36 3.09
C GLN A 157 14.82 -3.32 3.75
N LEU A 158 15.07 -2.32 4.61
CA LEU A 158 16.35 -2.09 5.27
C LEU A 158 16.16 -1.82 6.76
N PRO A 159 17.11 -2.23 7.61
CA PRO A 159 17.11 -1.81 9.02
C PRO A 159 17.41 -0.31 9.12
N ALA A 160 16.65 0.42 9.92
CA ALA A 160 16.82 1.87 10.10
C ALA A 160 16.64 2.34 11.55
N GLY A 161 16.63 1.40 12.52
CA GLY A 161 16.25 1.72 13.90
C GLY A 161 14.80 2.18 14.00
N THR A 162 14.50 3.06 14.95
CA THR A 162 13.16 3.65 15.09
C THR A 162 13.00 4.81 14.11
N THR A 163 11.97 4.73 13.27
CA THR A 163 11.66 5.71 12.23
C THR A 163 10.18 6.06 12.23
N GLY A 164 9.79 7.01 11.36
CA GLY A 164 8.40 7.39 11.12
C GLY A 164 8.06 7.33 9.63
N ALA A 165 6.80 6.99 9.34
CA ALA A 165 6.24 7.03 7.99
C ALA A 165 5.21 8.16 7.89
N TYR A 166 5.23 8.89 6.78
CA TYR A 166 4.26 9.95 6.49
C TYR A 166 3.24 9.44 5.47
N LEU A 167 1.97 9.57 5.79
CA LEU A 167 0.89 9.11 4.93
C LEU A 167 0.08 10.26 4.36
N ARG A 168 -0.35 10.07 3.12
CA ARG A 168 -1.43 10.84 2.48
C ARG A 168 -2.55 9.85 2.17
N ILE A 169 -3.66 9.94 2.88
CA ILE A 169 -4.75 8.96 2.79
C ILE A 169 -5.95 9.61 2.12
N ASP A 170 -6.42 9.01 1.03
CA ASP A 170 -7.55 9.48 0.26
C ASP A 170 -8.83 8.85 0.82
N LEU A 171 -9.75 9.70 1.28
CA LEU A 171 -10.96 9.30 1.97
C LEU A 171 -12.20 9.77 1.22
N ILE A 172 -13.23 8.95 1.31
CA ILE A 172 -14.62 9.34 1.03
C ILE A 172 -15.42 9.18 2.31
N ARG A 173 -16.23 10.18 2.63
CA ARG A 173 -17.21 10.08 3.71
C ARG A 173 -18.49 9.41 3.19
N VAL A 174 -18.91 8.34 3.85
CA VAL A 174 -20.09 7.55 3.46
C VAL A 174 -21.35 8.02 4.21
N ARG A 175 -21.19 8.45 5.46
CA ARG A 175 -22.23 9.00 6.33
C ARG A 175 -21.60 9.84 7.46
#